data_AF-A0A5E6TZR1-F1
#
_entry.id   AF-A0A5E6TZR1-F1
#
_cell.length_a   1.000
_cell.length_b   1.000
_cell.length_c   1.000
_cell.angle_alpha   90.00
_cell.angle_beta   90.00
_cell.angle_gamma   90.00
#
_symmetry.space_group_name_H-M   'P 1'
#
loop_
_entity.id
_entity.type
_entity.pdbx_description
1 polymer ?
#
loop_
_entity_poly.entity_id
_entity_poly.type
_entity_poly.pdbx_seq_one_letter_code
_entity_poly.pdbx_strand_id
1 'polypeptide(L)'
;MSKQQAVRILQQQMHSIATEAQQALPELNGWIKCSDRLPPVRQRVLAYRLGKKTNDGPFFAMTCGNEHRPWRYIDGDRCDITPTHWHEIPVPPTE
;
A
#
# COMPACT_ATOMS: atom_id res chain seq x y z
N MET A 1 -42.92 7.90 -17.68
CA MET A 1 -41.43 7.98 -17.71
C MET A 1 -40.96 7.48 -19.07
N SER A 2 -40.15 8.23 -19.79
CA SER A 2 -39.68 7.82 -21.13
C SER A 2 -38.51 6.84 -21.03
N LYS A 3 -38.32 5.98 -22.04
CA LYS A 3 -37.16 5.07 -22.11
C LYS A 3 -35.83 5.81 -21.99
N GLN A 4 -35.76 7.04 -22.52
CA GLN A 4 -34.58 7.91 -22.40
C GLN A 4 -34.32 8.37 -20.97
N GLN A 5 -35.38 8.66 -20.19
CA GLN A 5 -35.22 9.01 -18.77
C GLN A 5 -34.69 7.83 -17.95
N ALA A 6 -35.18 6.62 -18.21
CA ALA A 6 -34.71 5.40 -17.54
C ALA A 6 -33.23 5.12 -17.83
N VAL A 7 -32.78 5.24 -19.10
CA VAL A 7 -31.37 5.06 -19.48
C VAL A 7 -30.47 6.08 -18.79
N ARG A 8 -30.90 7.34 -18.70
CA ARG A 8 -30.12 8.40 -18.07
C ARG A 8 -29.94 8.20 -16.56
N ILE A 9 -30.99 7.71 -15.88
CA ILE A 9 -30.93 7.35 -14.46
C ILE A 9 -29.95 6.19 -14.24
N LEU A 10 -30.02 5.14 -15.06
CA LEU A 10 -29.11 4.01 -14.97
C LEU A 10 -27.64 4.42 -15.21
N GLN A 11 -27.40 5.33 -16.17
CA GLN A 11 -26.07 5.87 -16.43
C GLN A 11 -25.53 6.68 -15.24
N GLN A 12 -26.37 7.50 -14.61
CA GLN A 12 -25.99 8.27 -13.41
C GLN A 12 -25.69 7.34 -12.22
N GLN A 13 -26.50 6.30 -12.02
CA GLN A 13 -26.28 5.32 -10.97
C GLN A 13 -24.98 4.54 -11.18
N MET A 14 -24.71 4.08 -12.41
CA MET A 14 -23.42 3.44 -12.73
C MET A 14 -22.22 4.36 -12.47
N HIS A 15 -22.34 5.64 -12.80
CA HIS A 15 -21.26 6.60 -12.58
C HIS A 15 -21.01 6.86 -11.08
N SER A 16 -22.07 6.92 -10.27
CA SER A 16 -21.95 7.04 -8.82
C SER A 16 -21.25 5.82 -8.23
N ILE A 17 -21.70 4.62 -8.60
CA ILE A 17 -21.12 3.35 -8.13
C ILE A 17 -19.64 3.23 -8.51
N ALA A 18 -19.27 3.60 -9.74
CA ALA A 18 -17.88 3.59 -10.18
C ALA A 18 -17.01 4.58 -9.38
N THR A 19 -17.56 5.75 -9.07
CA THR A 19 -16.86 6.78 -8.29
C THR A 19 -16.66 6.34 -6.84
N GLU A 20 -17.69 5.77 -6.23
CA GLU A 20 -17.63 5.20 -4.88
C GLU A 20 -16.64 4.03 -4.81
N ALA A 21 -16.64 3.14 -5.81
CA ALA A 21 -15.66 2.05 -5.90
C ALA A 21 -14.23 2.58 -6.04
N GLN A 22 -14.00 3.63 -6.84
CA GLN A 22 -12.68 4.24 -7.00
C GLN A 22 -12.20 4.91 -5.71
N GLN A 23 -13.10 5.54 -4.96
CA GLN A 23 -12.80 6.16 -3.66
C GLN A 23 -12.62 5.13 -2.54
N ALA A 24 -13.28 3.97 -2.65
CA ALA A 24 -13.13 2.84 -1.74
C ALA A 24 -11.89 1.97 -2.03
N LEU A 25 -11.13 2.25 -3.09
CA LEU A 25 -9.88 1.56 -3.43
C LEU A 25 -8.65 2.46 -3.27
N PRO A 26 -8.27 2.89 -2.05
CA PRO A 26 -6.92 3.40 -1.81
C PRO A 26 -5.84 2.31 -2.02
N GLU A 27 -6.26 1.04 -2.17
CA GLU A 27 -5.43 -0.17 -2.26
C GLU A 27 -4.96 -0.56 -3.67
N LEU A 28 -5.24 0.25 -4.71
CA LEU A 28 -4.90 -0.09 -6.11
C LEU A 28 -3.39 -0.21 -6.40
N ASN A 29 -2.52 0.12 -5.45
CA ASN A 29 -1.06 0.04 -5.58
C ASN A 29 -0.42 -1.03 -4.65
N GLY A 30 -1.20 -1.75 -3.84
CA GLY A 30 -0.71 -2.81 -2.93
C GLY A 30 0.17 -2.36 -1.75
N TRP A 31 0.46 -1.06 -1.63
CA TRP A 31 1.27 -0.50 -0.54
C TRP A 31 0.42 -0.30 0.71
N ILE A 32 0.89 -0.86 1.82
CA ILE A 32 0.24 -0.81 3.13
C ILE A 32 0.94 0.26 3.98
N LYS A 33 0.17 1.19 4.55
CA LYS A 33 0.70 2.17 5.52
C LYS A 33 1.15 1.47 6.80
N CYS A 34 2.33 1.84 7.28
CA CYS A 34 2.87 1.30 8.53
C CYS A 34 2.03 1.69 9.76
N SER A 35 1.30 2.82 9.69
CA SER A 35 0.34 3.23 10.72
C SER A 35 -0.88 2.33 10.81
N ASP A 36 -1.24 1.69 9.71
CA ASP A 36 -2.45 0.88 9.59
C ASP A 36 -2.13 -0.55 9.99
N ARG A 37 -0.99 -1.06 9.48
CA ARG A 37 -0.48 -2.40 9.81
C ARG A 37 1.01 -2.50 9.57
N LEU A 38 1.76 -3.05 10.53
CA LEU A 38 3.15 -3.47 10.32
C LEU A 38 3.19 -4.87 9.67
N PRO A 39 4.24 -5.19 8.88
CA PRO A 39 4.40 -6.54 8.38
C PRO A 39 4.69 -7.51 9.53
N PRO A 40 4.26 -8.78 9.41
CA PRO A 40 4.61 -9.86 10.33
C PRO A 40 6.09 -9.87 10.71
N VAL A 41 6.37 -10.18 11.98
CA VAL A 41 7.74 -10.20 12.52
C VAL A 41 8.64 -11.09 11.68
N ARG A 42 9.78 -10.54 11.26
CA ARG A 42 10.79 -11.14 10.38
C ARG A 42 10.38 -11.36 8.93
N GLN A 43 9.23 -10.84 8.48
CA GLN A 43 8.89 -10.83 7.05
C GLN A 43 9.75 -9.82 6.30
N ARG A 44 10.35 -10.25 5.18
CA ARG A 44 11.07 -9.37 4.26
C ARG A 44 10.08 -8.69 3.33
N VAL A 45 10.19 -7.37 3.21
CA VAL A 45 9.26 -6.52 2.45
C VAL A 45 10.02 -5.47 1.66
N LEU A 46 9.34 -4.89 0.68
CA LEU A 46 9.75 -3.62 0.09
C LEU A 46 9.19 -2.50 0.97
N ALA A 47 10.05 -1.64 1.50
CA ALA A 47 9.69 -0.53 2.37
C ALA A 47 9.89 0.80 1.63
N TYR A 48 9.11 1.81 1.98
CA TYR A 48 9.18 3.14 1.40
C TYR A 48 8.99 4.21 2.48
N ARG A 49 9.66 5.35 2.30
CA ARG A 49 9.51 6.52 3.17
C ARG A 49 9.08 7.74 2.37
N LEU A 50 7.92 8.29 2.71
CA LEU A 50 7.47 9.60 2.24
C LEU A 50 8.13 10.70 3.06
N GLY A 51 8.75 11.69 2.40
CA GLY A 51 9.41 12.81 3.07
C GLY A 51 9.66 14.02 2.16
N LYS A 52 10.04 15.16 2.76
CA LYS A 52 10.28 16.44 2.06
C LYS A 52 11.52 16.45 1.15
N LYS A 53 12.52 15.61 1.46
CA LYS A 53 13.62 15.29 0.55
C LYS A 53 13.22 14.00 -0.14
N THR A 54 12.73 14.12 -1.35
CA THR A 54 12.33 13.00 -2.21
C THR A 54 13.53 12.07 -2.40
N ASN A 55 13.31 10.78 -2.15
CA ASN A 55 14.20 9.62 -2.38
C ASN A 55 14.90 9.06 -1.13
N ASP A 56 14.16 8.24 -0.39
CA ASP A 56 14.67 6.94 0.07
C ASP A 56 13.77 5.89 -0.62
N GLY A 57 13.89 5.78 -1.96
CA GLY A 57 13.05 4.93 -2.81
C GLY A 57 12.99 3.48 -2.35
N PRO A 58 12.06 2.67 -2.90
CA PRO A 58 11.73 1.37 -2.34
C PRO A 58 12.99 0.52 -2.03
N PHE A 59 13.13 0.13 -0.77
CA PHE A 59 14.30 -0.60 -0.25
C PHE A 59 13.86 -1.84 0.52
N PHE A 60 14.75 -2.80 0.70
CA PHE A 60 14.41 -4.02 1.44
C PHE A 60 14.55 -3.82 2.95
N ALA A 61 13.52 -4.21 3.68
CA ALA A 61 13.51 -4.17 5.14
C ALA A 61 12.71 -5.34 5.72
N MET A 62 12.79 -5.51 7.03
CA MET A 62 11.98 -6.46 7.78
C MET A 62 11.64 -5.92 9.17
N THR A 63 10.56 -6.40 9.76
CA THR A 63 10.27 -6.10 11.18
C THR A 63 11.01 -7.05 12.11
N CYS A 64 11.40 -6.56 13.29
CA CYS A 64 12.18 -7.32 14.29
C CYS A 64 11.43 -7.59 15.60
N GLY A 65 10.14 -7.24 15.70
CA GLY A 65 9.31 -7.47 16.89
C GLY A 65 9.58 -6.52 18.05
N ASN A 66 10.40 -5.48 17.85
CA ASN A 66 10.60 -4.41 18.83
C ASN A 66 9.57 -3.29 18.62
N GLU A 67 8.74 -2.99 19.62
CA GLU A 67 7.66 -2.01 19.51
C GLU A 67 8.15 -0.58 19.24
N HIS A 68 9.28 -0.19 19.82
CA HIS A 68 9.81 1.17 19.67
C HIS A 68 10.68 1.34 18.42
N ARG A 69 11.29 0.25 17.95
CA ARG A 69 12.17 0.23 16.78
C ARG A 69 11.89 -1.00 15.94
N PRO A 70 10.72 -1.03 15.26
CA PRO A 70 10.27 -2.25 14.62
C PRO A 70 11.11 -2.66 13.42
N TRP A 71 11.91 -1.78 12.83
CA TRP A 71 12.56 -2.01 11.52
C TRP A 71 14.04 -2.38 11.57
N ARG A 72 14.43 -3.28 10.66
CA ARG A 72 15.82 -3.66 10.33
C ARG A 72 16.00 -3.70 8.81
N TYR A 73 17.20 -3.40 8.35
CA TYR A 73 17.62 -3.78 7.01
C TYR A 73 17.72 -5.30 6.91
N ILE A 74 17.65 -5.84 5.69
CA ILE A 74 17.64 -7.31 5.48
C ILE A 74 18.95 -8.00 5.87
N ASP A 75 20.04 -7.25 5.97
CA ASP A 75 21.34 -7.69 6.50
C ASP A 75 21.38 -7.77 8.04
N GLY A 76 20.33 -7.31 8.72
CA GLY A 76 20.23 -7.27 10.18
C GLY A 76 20.64 -5.95 10.80
N ASP A 77 21.18 -5.01 10.02
CA ASP A 77 21.55 -3.70 10.52
C ASP A 77 20.32 -2.88 10.90
N ARG A 78 20.55 -1.88 11.75
CA ARG A 78 19.50 -0.98 12.21
C ARG A 78 19.00 -0.16 11.03
N CYS A 79 17.68 -0.18 10.82
CA CYS A 79 17.04 0.78 9.93
C CYS A 79 17.05 2.16 10.61
N ASP A 80 17.82 3.09 10.08
CA ASP A 80 18.00 4.46 10.57
C ASP A 80 16.94 5.42 10.02
N ILE A 81 16.25 5.02 8.96
CA ILE A 81 15.06 5.67 8.44
C ILE A 81 13.79 5.03 9.00
N THR A 82 12.71 5.80 9.10
CA THR A 82 11.39 5.29 9.51
C THR A 82 10.53 5.06 8.26
N PRO A 83 10.25 3.80 7.87
CA PRO A 83 9.32 3.50 6.80
C PRO A 83 7.93 4.05 7.08
N THR A 84 7.28 4.55 6.03
CA THR A 84 5.88 4.97 6.09
C THR A 84 4.95 3.97 5.41
N HIS A 85 5.44 3.24 4.41
CA HIS A 85 4.68 2.22 3.68
C HIS A 85 5.52 0.98 3.45
N TRP A 86 4.86 -0.17 3.25
CA TRP A 86 5.50 -1.41 2.85
C TRP A 86 4.65 -2.19 1.84
N HIS A 87 5.28 -3.07 1.08
CA HIS A 87 4.67 -3.95 0.09
C HIS A 87 5.32 -5.33 0.18
N GLU A 88 4.56 -6.39 -0.10
CA GLU A 88 5.10 -7.75 -0.18
C GLU A 88 6.10 -7.88 -1.33
N ILE A 89 7.14 -8.70 -1.15
CA ILE A 89 8.05 -9.01 -2.26
C ILE A 89 7.31 -9.96 -3.21
N PRO A 90 7.22 -9.64 -4.52
CA PRO A 90 6.55 -10.51 -5.47
C PRO A 90 7.23 -11.89 -5.51
N VAL A 91 6.43 -12.93 -5.70
CA VAL A 91 6.94 -14.28 -5.89
C VAL A 91 7.84 -14.27 -7.13
N PRO A 92 9.05 -14.87 -7.06
CA PRO A 92 9.91 -15.00 -8.23
C PRO A 92 9.17 -15.67 -9.40
N PRO A 93 9.46 -15.30 -10.66
CA PRO A 93 8.91 -16.03 -11.79
C PRO A 93 9.32 -17.51 -11.72
N THR A 94 8.45 -18.39 -12.22
CA THR A 94 8.75 -19.81 -12.42
C THR A 94 9.02 -20.04 -13.90
N GLU A 95 9.89 -21.01 -14.22
CA GLU A 95 10.20 -21.43 -15.60
C GLU A 95 9.08 -22.25 -16.24
#